data_AF-A0A9Q1R0Z8-F1
#
_entry.id   AF-A0A9Q1R0Z8-F1
#
_cell.length_a   1.000
_cell.length_b   1.000
_cell.length_c   1.000
_cell.angle_alpha   90.00
_cell.angle_beta   90.00
_cell.angle_gamma   90.00
#
_symmetry.space_group_name_H-M   'P 1'
#
loop_
_entity.id
_entity.type
_entity.pdbx_description
1 polymer ?
#
loop_
_entity_poly.entity_id
_entity_poly.type
_entity_poly.pdbx_seq_one_letter_code
_entity_poly.pdbx_strand_id
1 'polypeptide(L)'
;MKLSLLLWMQHGPAECFLDTVEACALDAWPDLNEHFPFIYCVESLIYHKNYTQWETCFEKLNLKANLVTDCVGSERGKELELRYAAQTNALQPPHKFVPWVVVDGQQLYHVSF
;
A
#
# COMPACT_ATOMS: atom_id res chain seq x y z
N MET A 1 0.01 -5.83 8.59
CA MET A 1 0.89 -5.75 7.41
C MET A 1 1.41 -4.32 7.34
N LYS A 2 2.71 -4.08 7.45
CA LYS A 2 3.25 -2.73 7.21
C LYS A 2 3.47 -2.63 5.70
N LEU A 3 2.67 -1.80 5.04
CA LEU A 3 2.96 -1.41 3.66
C LEU A 3 4.36 -0.80 3.66
N SER A 4 5.30 -1.50 3.03
CA SER A 4 6.67 -1.04 2.91
C SER A 4 6.71 -0.14 1.68
N LEU A 5 6.25 1.10 1.85
CA LEU A 5 6.24 2.14 0.81
C LEU A 5 7.69 2.51 0.50
N LEU A 6 8.21 1.95 -0.60
CA LEU A 6 9.55 2.23 -1.10
C LEU A 6 9.48 3.54 -1.88
N LEU A 7 10.08 4.61 -1.34
CA LEU A 7 10.28 5.86 -2.08
C LEU A 7 11.24 5.71 -3.29
N TRP A 8 11.70 4.49 -3.57
CA TRP A 8 12.50 4.12 -4.74
C TRP A 8 11.57 3.49 -5.77
N MET A 9 11.34 4.21 -6.87
CA MET A 9 10.59 3.77 -8.04
C MET A 9 11.27 2.58 -8.72
N GLN A 10 11.09 1.39 -8.17
CA GLN A 10 11.59 0.15 -8.76
C GLN A 10 10.78 -0.20 -10.01
N HIS A 11 9.49 0.19 -10.04
CA HIS A 11 8.56 -0.16 -11.11
C HIS A 11 7.94 1.06 -11.83
N GLY A 12 8.55 2.23 -11.68
CA GLY A 12 8.15 3.46 -12.38
C GLY A 12 7.01 4.23 -11.71
N PRO A 13 6.49 5.31 -12.33
CA PRO A 13 5.57 6.25 -11.66
C PRO A 13 4.24 5.65 -11.19
N ALA A 14 3.80 4.55 -11.79
CA ALA A 14 2.56 3.88 -11.41
C ALA A 14 2.63 3.27 -10.01
N GLU A 15 3.81 2.79 -9.59
CA GLU A 15 4.05 2.25 -8.24
C GLU A 15 3.79 3.33 -7.20
N CYS A 16 4.47 4.48 -7.31
CA CYS A 16 4.25 5.68 -6.47
C CYS A 16 2.77 6.07 -6.32
N PHE A 17 2.04 6.03 -7.42
CA PHE A 17 0.65 6.43 -7.43
C PHE A 17 -0.22 5.41 -6.67
N LEU A 18 -0.03 4.12 -6.90
CA LEU A 18 -0.80 3.05 -6.26
C LEU A 18 -0.42 2.89 -4.78
N ASP A 19 0.86 3.11 -4.46
CA ASP A 19 1.37 3.28 -3.11
C ASP A 19 0.55 4.32 -2.33
N THR A 20 0.32 5.49 -2.94
CA THR A 20 -0.52 6.55 -2.34
C THR A 20 -1.99 6.13 -2.24
N VAL A 21 -2.53 5.42 -3.24
CA VAL A 21 -3.90 4.87 -3.20
C VAL A 21 -4.08 3.94 -2.00
N GLU A 22 -3.15 3.02 -1.79
CA GLU A 22 -3.20 2.06 -0.70
C GLU A 22 -2.96 2.72 0.66
N ALA A 23 -2.05 3.69 0.74
CA ALA A 23 -1.85 4.52 1.93
C ALA A 23 -3.14 5.28 2.32
N CYS A 24 -3.83 5.87 1.35
CA CYS A 24 -5.11 6.53 1.56
C CYS A 24 -6.22 5.54 1.97
N ALA A 25 -6.22 4.32 1.44
CA ALA A 25 -7.15 3.27 1.87
C ALA A 25 -6.93 2.85 3.32
N LEU A 26 -5.67 2.73 3.78
CA LEU A 26 -5.33 2.47 5.18
C LEU A 26 -5.81 3.59 6.11
N ASP A 27 -5.72 4.85 5.67
CA ASP A 27 -6.18 6.01 6.44
C ASP A 27 -7.72 6.10 6.50
N ALA A 28 -8.38 5.83 5.37
CA ALA A 28 -9.84 5.85 5.25
C ALA A 28 -10.52 4.71 6.03
N TRP A 29 -9.91 3.53 6.04
CA TRP A 29 -10.45 2.31 6.65
C TRP A 29 -9.43 1.67 7.61
N PRO A 30 -9.33 2.15 8.87
CA PRO A 30 -8.33 1.64 9.81
C PRO A 30 -8.53 0.16 10.21
N ASP A 31 -9.73 -0.39 10.04
CA ASP A 31 -10.00 -1.81 10.30
C ASP A 31 -9.37 -2.68 9.20
N LEU A 32 -8.62 -3.70 9.62
CA LEU A 32 -7.95 -4.65 8.74
C LEU A 32 -8.91 -5.31 7.75
N ASN A 33 -10.10 -5.69 8.21
CA ASN A 33 -11.08 -6.39 7.38
C ASN A 33 -11.74 -5.48 6.35
N GLU A 34 -11.60 -4.16 6.50
CA GLU A 34 -12.12 -3.18 5.53
C GLU A 34 -11.07 -2.80 4.48
N HIS A 35 -9.85 -2.41 4.88
CA HIS A 35 -8.84 -2.00 3.90
C HIS A 35 -8.17 -3.17 3.17
N PHE A 36 -7.98 -4.31 3.84
CA PHE A 36 -7.18 -5.39 3.27
C PHE A 36 -7.80 -6.00 1.99
N PRO A 37 -9.12 -6.23 1.88
CA PRO A 37 -9.74 -6.65 0.63
C PRO A 37 -9.52 -5.67 -0.52
N PHE A 38 -9.52 -4.36 -0.24
CA PHE A 38 -9.28 -3.33 -1.25
C PHE A 38 -7.83 -3.39 -1.76
N ILE A 39 -6.86 -3.39 -0.84
CA ILE A 39 -5.43 -3.52 -1.16
C ILE A 39 -5.18 -4.81 -1.95
N TYR A 40 -5.73 -5.94 -1.51
CA TYR A 40 -5.61 -7.21 -2.22
C TYR A 40 -6.17 -7.16 -3.65
N CYS A 41 -7.29 -6.46 -3.86
CA CYS A 41 -7.86 -6.28 -5.18
C CYS A 41 -6.94 -5.44 -6.09
N VAL A 42 -6.36 -4.36 -5.57
CA VAL A 42 -5.40 -3.50 -6.31
C VAL A 42 -4.14 -4.31 -6.66
N GLU A 43 -3.54 -4.99 -5.69
CA GLU A 43 -2.36 -5.86 -5.88
C GLU A 43 -2.61 -6.98 -6.89
N SER A 44 -3.80 -7.58 -6.89
CA SER A 44 -4.19 -8.57 -7.91
C SER A 44 -4.20 -7.97 -9.31
N LEU A 45 -4.66 -6.73 -9.47
CA LEU A 45 -4.62 -6.03 -10.76
C LEU A 45 -3.19 -5.68 -11.18
N ILE A 46 -2.31 -5.32 -10.24
CA ILE A 46 -0.88 -5.12 -10.48
C ILE A 46 -0.24 -6.40 -11.01
N TYR A 47 -0.46 -7.53 -10.33
CA TYR A 47 0.05 -8.84 -10.73
C TYR A 47 -0.37 -9.23 -12.16
N HIS A 48 -1.64 -8.98 -12.52
CA HIS A 48 -2.17 -9.26 -13.86
C HIS A 48 -1.89 -8.15 -14.89
N LYS A 49 -1.06 -7.15 -14.55
CA LYS A 49 -0.71 -6.00 -15.41
C LYS A 49 -1.92 -5.17 -15.87
N ASN A 50 -2.99 -5.17 -15.07
CA ASN A 50 -4.24 -4.43 -15.28
C ASN A 50 -4.41 -3.30 -14.25
N TYR A 51 -3.30 -2.78 -13.70
CA TYR A 51 -3.30 -1.80 -12.60
C TYR A 51 -4.05 -0.50 -12.90
N THR A 52 -4.25 -0.14 -14.17
CA THR A 52 -5.08 1.02 -14.56
C THR A 52 -6.55 0.88 -14.19
N GLN A 53 -7.01 -0.34 -13.88
CA GLN A 53 -8.40 -0.64 -13.48
C GLN A 53 -8.59 -0.67 -11.95
N TRP A 54 -7.65 -0.14 -11.16
CA TRP A 54 -7.70 -0.18 -9.70
C TRP A 54 -9.01 0.35 -9.11
N GLU A 55 -9.62 1.37 -9.72
CA GLU A 55 -10.92 1.93 -9.27
C GLU A 55 -12.06 0.91 -9.30
N THR A 56 -11.98 -0.12 -10.14
CA THR A 56 -12.99 -1.21 -10.18
C THR A 56 -13.08 -1.96 -8.85
N CYS A 57 -12.06 -1.87 -7.99
CA CYS A 57 -12.07 -2.47 -6.66
C CYS A 57 -13.11 -1.82 -5.74
N PHE A 58 -13.46 -0.54 -5.93
CA PHE A 58 -14.53 0.09 -5.15
C PHE A 58 -15.88 -0.56 -5.42
N GLU A 59 -16.22 -0.76 -6.69
CA GLU A 59 -17.49 -1.37 -7.10
C GLU A 59 -17.55 -2.84 -6.68
N LYS A 60 -16.48 -3.61 -6.91
CA LYS A 60 -16.39 -5.04 -6.54
C LYS A 60 -16.60 -5.27 -5.04
N LEU A 61 -16.17 -4.34 -4.21
CA LEU A 61 -16.20 -4.45 -2.75
C LEU A 61 -17.31 -3.60 -2.10
N ASN A 62 -18.12 -2.90 -2.91
CA ASN A 62 -19.16 -1.99 -2.45
C ASN A 62 -18.62 -0.90 -1.48
N LEU A 63 -17.48 -0.30 -1.83
CA LEU A 63 -16.79 0.73 -1.05
C LEU A 63 -17.03 2.12 -1.63
N LYS A 64 -17.01 3.15 -0.76
CA LYS A 64 -17.13 4.55 -1.18
C LYS A 64 -15.81 5.08 -1.71
N ALA A 65 -15.72 5.27 -3.03
CA ALA A 65 -14.49 5.71 -3.71
C ALA A 65 -13.92 7.02 -3.16
N ASN A 66 -14.78 8.00 -2.86
CA ASN A 66 -14.37 9.34 -2.43
C ASN A 66 -13.52 9.35 -1.15
N LEU A 67 -13.70 8.36 -0.27
CA LEU A 67 -12.90 8.24 0.96
C LEU A 67 -11.41 8.05 0.66
N VAL A 68 -11.09 7.45 -0.48
CA VAL A 68 -9.71 7.21 -0.94
C VAL A 68 -9.31 8.24 -1.99
N THR A 69 -10.15 8.47 -3.02
CA THR A 69 -9.76 9.32 -4.17
C THR A 69 -9.54 10.78 -3.78
N ASP A 70 -10.27 11.30 -2.80
CA ASP A 70 -10.08 12.68 -2.32
C ASP A 70 -8.72 12.84 -1.61
N CYS A 71 -8.15 11.75 -1.08
CA CYS A 71 -6.86 11.73 -0.39
C CYS A 71 -5.67 11.66 -1.36
N VAL A 72 -5.76 10.91 -2.46
CA VAL A 72 -4.62 10.55 -3.34
C VAL A 72 -3.86 11.77 -3.88
N GLY A 73 -4.57 12.83 -4.27
CA GLY A 73 -3.98 14.07 -4.79
C GLY A 73 -3.77 15.18 -3.76
N SER A 74 -4.03 14.90 -2.47
CA SER A 74 -4.09 15.90 -1.41
C SER A 74 -2.79 16.01 -0.61
N GLU A 75 -2.69 17.04 0.23
CA GLU A 75 -1.63 17.15 1.23
C GLU A 75 -1.62 15.96 2.19
N ARG A 76 -2.80 15.40 2.52
CA ARG A 76 -2.93 14.21 3.36
C ARG A 76 -2.27 12.98 2.74
N GLY A 77 -2.48 12.74 1.44
CA GLY A 77 -1.81 11.65 0.72
C GLY A 77 -0.29 11.77 0.80
N LYS A 78 0.23 12.98 0.59
CA LYS A 78 1.67 13.28 0.74
C LYS A 78 2.19 13.06 2.16
N GLU A 79 1.44 13.46 3.19
CA GLU A 79 1.81 13.21 4.59
C GLU A 79 1.91 11.72 4.91
N LEU A 80 0.95 10.92 4.39
CA LEU A 80 0.92 9.48 4.58
C LEU A 80 2.16 8.82 3.95
N GLU A 81 2.48 9.17 2.70
CA GLU A 81 3.69 8.70 2.01
C GLU A 81 4.96 8.99 2.82
N LEU A 82 5.13 10.23 3.27
CA LEU A 82 6.30 10.63 4.08
C LEU A 82 6.35 9.86 5.41
N ARG A 83 5.19 9.64 6.05
CA ARG A 83 5.10 8.88 7.30
C ARG A 83 5.52 7.42 7.09
N TYR A 84 5.03 6.76 6.05
CA TYR A 84 5.37 5.38 5.80
C TYR A 84 6.82 5.21 5.32
N ALA A 85 7.33 6.14 4.51
CA ALA A 85 8.75 6.18 4.15
C ALA A 85 9.65 6.30 5.39
N ALA A 86 9.28 7.17 6.36
CA ALA A 86 10.00 7.28 7.62
C ALA A 86 9.95 5.97 8.45
N GLN A 87 8.81 5.28 8.47
CA GLN A 87 8.68 3.98 9.16
C GLN A 87 9.53 2.89 8.50
N THR A 88 9.55 2.83 7.17
CA THR A 88 10.35 1.89 6.38
C THR A 88 11.85 2.16 6.57
N ASN A 89 12.27 3.42 6.59
CA ASN A 89 13.67 3.82 6.84
C ASN A 89 14.13 3.54 8.28
N ALA A 90 13.20 3.48 9.23
CA ALA A 90 13.48 3.19 10.64
C ALA A 90 13.53 1.68 10.96
N LEU A 91 13.32 0.79 9.98
CA LEU A 91 13.38 -0.66 10.20
C LEU A 91 14.77 -1.08 10.72
N GLN A 92 14.76 -1.99 11.70
CA GLN A 92 15.95 -2.57 12.29
C GLN A 92 15.88 -4.11 12.24
N PRO A 93 16.76 -4.78 11.48
CA PRO A 93 17.74 -4.19 10.57
C PRO A 93 17.06 -3.50 9.37
N PRO A 94 17.77 -2.60 8.65
CA PRO A 94 17.26 -2.06 7.40
C PRO A 94 16.87 -3.19 6.43
N HIS A 95 15.73 -3.03 5.77
CA HIS A 95 15.24 -4.01 4.82
C HIS A 95 16.20 -4.14 3.63
N LYS A 96 16.36 -5.36 3.11
CA LYS A 96 17.28 -5.66 1.99
C LYS A 96 16.56 -6.06 0.70
N PHE A 97 15.27 -6.32 0.80
CA PHE A 97 14.38 -6.73 -0.28
C PHE A 97 12.95 -6.46 0.16
N VAL A 98 12.03 -6.50 -0.80
CA VAL A 98 10.58 -6.56 -0.55
C VAL A 98 10.03 -7.88 -1.10
N PRO A 99 8.99 -8.48 -0.47
CA PRO A 99 8.34 -8.01 0.76
C PRO A 99 9.22 -8.21 2.02
N TRP A 100 9.12 -7.28 2.97
CA TRP A 100 9.83 -7.32 4.25
C TRP A 100 8.85 -7.61 5.40
N VAL A 101 8.78 -8.88 5.83
CA VAL A 101 7.81 -9.32 6.84
C VAL A 101 8.45 -9.45 8.23
N VAL A 102 7.87 -8.75 9.20
CA VAL A 102 8.29 -8.78 10.61
C VAL A 102 7.19 -9.41 11.47
N VAL A 103 7.55 -10.43 12.26
CA VAL A 103 6.67 -11.09 13.23
C VAL A 103 7.32 -10.98 14.61
N ASP A 104 6.59 -10.44 15.59
CA ASP A 104 7.08 -10.19 16.96
C ASP A 104 8.42 -9.43 17.02
N GLY A 105 8.60 -8.48 16.10
CA GLY A 105 9.83 -7.68 15.99
C GLY A 105 11.00 -8.39 15.31
N GLN A 106 10.85 -9.66 14.91
CA GLN A 106 11.86 -10.43 14.21
C GLN A 106 11.55 -10.52 12.71
N GLN A 107 12.58 -10.32 11.89
CA GLN A 107 12.45 -10.49 10.44
C GLN A 107 12.25 -11.95 10.05
N LEU A 108 11.27 -12.22 9.20
CA LEU A 108 11.13 -13.49 8.49
C LEU A 108 11.94 -13.48 7.19
N TYR A 109 12.95 -14.34 7.11
CA TYR A 109 13.81 -14.45 5.92
C TYR A 109 13.19 -15.25 4.78
N HIS A 110 12.24 -16.13 5.09
CA HIS A 110 11.57 -16.97 4.11
C HIS A 110 10.07 -16.79 4.23
N VAL A 111 9.49 -16.19 3.20
CA VAL A 111 8.05 -16.01 3.06
C VAL A 111 7.66 -16.73 1.77
N SER A 112 6.92 -17.82 1.89
CA SER A 112 6.35 -18.55 0.75
C SER A 112 4.91 -18.07 0.57
N PHE A 113 4.61 -17.54 -0.62
CA PHE A 113 3.28 -17.14 -1.05
C PHE A 113 2.68 -18.22 -1.94
#